data_AF-A0A9X3S8P7-F1
#
_entry.id   AF-A0A9X3S8P7-F1
#
_cell.length_a   1.000
_cell.length_b   1.000
_cell.length_c   1.000
_cell.angle_alpha   90.00
_cell.angle_beta   90.00
_cell.angle_gamma   90.00
#
_symmetry.space_group_name_H-M   'P 1'
#
loop_
_entity.id
_entity.type
_entity.pdbx_description
1 polymer ?
#
loop_
_entity_poly.entity_id
_entity_poly.type
_entity_poly.pdbx_seq_one_letter_code
_entity_poly.pdbx_strand_id
1 'polypeptide(L)'
;MIRRAWLLALCFVAAVPSVATSAAPKRKSCARVGTTIDASSYARVYRSRGYVYACLRDGRRRQIGAVREDGFTGLYRFALAGRFLATDKLVCLRDVDCTASLEVRDLVSGRVVRSARVDDDANEIRDLVVTGKGEVAWIRSNNVVQQVLKLDAPGPPVVLDEGNDIAFGSLALAGTTLYWTRAGVAKTGQLGTAHDSALLARP
;
A
#
# COMPACT_ATOMS: atom_id res chain seq x y z
N MET A 1 -37.56 -17.95 -81.48
CA MET A 1 -36.93 -16.71 -80.96
C MET A 1 -35.99 -17.10 -79.84
N ILE A 2 -34.68 -16.95 -80.06
CA ILE A 2 -33.59 -17.49 -79.23
C ILE A 2 -33.14 -16.39 -78.27
N ARG A 3 -33.25 -16.60 -76.94
CA ARG A 3 -32.66 -15.70 -75.93
C ARG A 3 -31.42 -16.35 -75.33
N ARG A 4 -30.25 -15.84 -75.73
CA ARG A 4 -28.93 -16.14 -75.15
C ARG A 4 -28.75 -15.28 -73.90
N ALA A 5 -28.65 -15.88 -72.72
CA ALA A 5 -28.29 -15.19 -71.48
C ALA A 5 -26.80 -15.46 -71.19
N TRP A 6 -26.02 -14.39 -71.12
CA TRP A 6 -24.59 -14.39 -70.82
C TRP A 6 -24.35 -14.52 -69.32
N LEU A 7 -23.58 -15.53 -68.91
CA LEU A 7 -23.06 -15.70 -67.55
C LEU A 7 -21.82 -14.81 -67.37
N LEU A 8 -21.97 -13.72 -66.62
CA LEU A 8 -20.85 -12.91 -66.12
C LEU A 8 -20.27 -13.59 -64.87
N ALA A 9 -19.10 -14.20 -65.02
CA ALA A 9 -18.33 -14.76 -63.91
C ALA A 9 -17.61 -13.63 -63.15
N LEU A 10 -18.14 -13.26 -61.98
CA LEU A 10 -17.54 -12.28 -61.07
C LEU A 10 -16.45 -12.98 -60.24
N CYS A 11 -15.16 -12.72 -60.54
CA CYS A 11 -14.04 -13.17 -59.72
C CYS A 11 -13.96 -12.34 -58.43
N PHE A 12 -14.45 -12.87 -57.32
CA PHE A 12 -14.22 -12.34 -55.98
C PHE A 12 -12.77 -12.61 -55.55
N VAL A 13 -11.90 -11.61 -55.66
CA VAL A 13 -10.56 -11.63 -55.07
C VAL A 13 -10.70 -11.35 -53.57
N ALA A 14 -10.61 -12.38 -52.75
CA ALA A 14 -10.61 -12.26 -51.30
C ALA A 14 -9.28 -11.64 -50.82
N ALA A 15 -9.29 -10.34 -50.51
CA ALA A 15 -8.17 -9.67 -49.87
C ALA A 15 -7.99 -10.23 -48.45
N VAL A 16 -6.96 -11.05 -48.23
CA VAL A 16 -6.60 -11.55 -46.90
C VAL A 16 -5.97 -10.39 -46.13
N PRO A 17 -6.60 -9.87 -45.05
CA PRO A 17 -6.00 -8.81 -44.27
C PRO A 17 -4.70 -9.34 -43.64
N SER A 18 -3.57 -8.77 -44.03
CA SER A 18 -2.30 -8.98 -43.33
C SER A 18 -2.45 -8.41 -41.93
N VAL A 19 -2.69 -9.29 -40.96
CA VAL A 19 -2.68 -8.95 -39.54
C VAL A 19 -1.23 -8.62 -39.19
N ALA A 20 -0.88 -7.33 -39.27
CA ALA A 20 0.38 -6.83 -38.77
C ALA A 20 0.48 -7.25 -37.30
N THR A 21 1.36 -8.20 -37.02
CA THR A 21 1.61 -8.67 -35.66
C THR A 21 2.34 -7.54 -34.96
N SER A 22 1.57 -6.66 -34.32
CA SER A 22 2.11 -5.55 -33.53
C SER A 22 2.94 -6.17 -32.42
N ALA A 23 4.27 -6.05 -32.54
CA ALA A 23 5.20 -6.61 -31.57
C ALA A 23 4.79 -6.11 -30.19
N ALA A 24 4.47 -7.04 -29.29
CA ALA A 24 4.01 -6.70 -27.95
C ALA A 24 5.03 -5.74 -27.31
N PRO A 25 4.60 -4.56 -26.82
CA PRO A 25 5.52 -3.59 -26.27
C PRO A 25 6.35 -4.26 -25.17
N LYS A 26 7.68 -4.18 -25.28
CA LYS A 26 8.61 -4.70 -24.26
C LYS A 26 8.19 -4.13 -22.91
N ARG A 27 7.62 -4.98 -22.05
CA ARG A 27 7.19 -4.57 -20.71
C ARG A 27 8.40 -4.00 -20.00
N LYS A 28 8.33 -2.74 -19.56
CA LYS A 28 9.40 -2.11 -18.77
C LYS A 28 9.61 -2.98 -17.54
N SER A 29 10.70 -3.75 -17.51
CA SER A 29 11.02 -4.56 -16.35
C SER A 29 11.32 -3.64 -15.17
N CYS A 30 10.91 -4.05 -13.98
CA CYS A 30 11.32 -3.35 -12.78
C CYS A 30 12.84 -3.15 -12.74
N ALA A 31 13.27 -1.99 -12.26
CA ALA A 31 14.70 -1.73 -12.08
C ALA A 31 15.26 -2.77 -11.10
N ARG A 32 16.31 -3.49 -11.49
CA ARG A 32 17.00 -4.44 -10.59
C ARG A 32 17.80 -3.69 -9.51
N VAL A 33 18.16 -2.45 -9.79
CA VAL A 33 18.97 -1.57 -8.94
C VAL A 33 18.10 -0.77 -7.97
N GLY A 34 18.58 -0.61 -6.74
CA GLY A 34 17.94 0.13 -5.65
C GLY A 34 17.95 -0.65 -4.34
N THR A 35 17.79 0.05 -3.22
CA THR A 35 17.74 -0.57 -1.89
C THR A 35 16.33 -1.02 -1.60
N THR A 36 16.10 -2.33 -1.51
CA THR A 36 14.82 -2.88 -1.08
C THR A 36 14.51 -2.42 0.34
N ILE A 37 13.33 -1.84 0.54
CA ILE A 37 12.80 -1.47 1.86
C ILE A 37 12.01 -2.63 2.43
N ASP A 38 11.12 -3.19 1.61
CA ASP A 38 10.22 -4.28 1.99
C ASP A 38 9.81 -5.08 0.74
N ALA A 39 9.42 -6.34 0.92
CA ALA A 39 9.02 -7.23 -0.15
C ALA A 39 7.94 -8.23 0.29
N SER A 40 7.01 -8.50 -0.64
CA SER A 40 5.99 -9.53 -0.50
C SER A 40 5.94 -10.39 -1.76
N SER A 41 5.09 -11.41 -1.77
CA SER A 41 4.82 -12.22 -2.97
C SER A 41 4.17 -11.43 -4.12
N TYR A 42 3.71 -10.19 -3.87
CA TYR A 42 3.03 -9.33 -4.85
C TYR A 42 3.89 -8.18 -5.36
N ALA A 43 4.73 -7.61 -4.49
CA ALA A 43 5.51 -6.43 -4.84
C ALA A 43 6.83 -6.34 -4.08
N ARG A 44 7.77 -5.59 -4.64
CA ARG A 44 8.99 -5.14 -3.98
C ARG A 44 8.99 -3.62 -3.88
N VAL A 45 9.11 -3.09 -2.67
CA VAL A 45 9.23 -1.65 -2.42
C VAL A 45 10.72 -1.33 -2.27
N TYR A 46 11.20 -0.31 -2.97
CA TYR A 46 12.62 0.02 -2.98
C TYR A 46 12.87 1.52 -3.17
N ARG A 47 14.00 2.00 -2.64
CA ARG A 47 14.49 3.37 -2.86
C ARG A 47 15.43 3.43 -4.05
N SER A 48 15.29 4.47 -4.86
CA SER A 48 16.19 4.77 -5.98
C SER A 48 16.12 6.26 -6.30
N ARG A 49 17.28 6.94 -6.35
CA ARG A 49 17.42 8.34 -6.77
C ARG A 49 16.46 9.32 -6.06
N GLY A 50 16.32 9.23 -4.74
CA GLY A 50 15.44 10.11 -3.96
C GLY A 50 13.94 9.79 -4.05
N TYR A 51 13.56 8.66 -4.64
CA TYR A 51 12.17 8.21 -4.72
C TYR A 51 12.00 6.79 -4.18
N VAL A 52 10.78 6.52 -3.71
CA VAL A 52 10.31 5.17 -3.40
C VAL A 52 9.47 4.68 -4.57
N TYR A 53 9.75 3.46 -4.99
CA TYR A 53 8.99 2.76 -6.02
C TYR A 53 8.44 1.44 -5.49
N ALA A 54 7.28 1.05 -5.98
CA ALA A 54 6.79 -0.33 -5.91
C ALA A 54 6.95 -1.00 -7.28
N CYS A 55 7.66 -2.10 -7.31
CA CYS A 55 7.69 -3.04 -8.42
C CYS A 55 6.65 -4.13 -8.18
N LEU A 56 5.64 -4.22 -9.03
CA LEU A 56 4.67 -5.31 -9.01
C LEU A 56 5.25 -6.55 -9.68
N ARG A 57 4.78 -7.73 -9.27
CA ARG A 57 5.19 -9.02 -9.84
C ARG A 57 4.99 -9.14 -11.35
N ASP A 58 4.03 -8.42 -11.92
CA ASP A 58 3.79 -8.39 -13.38
C ASP A 58 4.75 -7.46 -14.15
N GLY A 59 5.72 -6.87 -13.46
CA GLY A 59 6.74 -5.97 -13.99
C GLY A 59 6.35 -4.50 -13.96
N ARG A 60 5.09 -4.15 -13.65
CA ARG A 60 4.68 -2.74 -13.57
C ARG A 60 5.41 -2.05 -12.42
N ARG A 61 5.90 -0.84 -12.68
CA ARG A 61 6.53 0.03 -11.69
C ARG A 61 5.60 1.19 -11.35
N ARG A 62 5.44 1.49 -10.06
CA ARG A 62 4.74 2.66 -9.56
C ARG A 62 5.69 3.50 -8.71
N GLN A 63 5.64 4.82 -8.90
CA GLN A 63 6.27 5.75 -7.98
C GLN A 63 5.32 5.97 -6.81
N ILE A 64 5.82 5.79 -5.59
CA ILE A 64 5.05 5.96 -4.35
C ILE A 64 5.18 7.40 -3.87
N GLY A 65 6.41 7.92 -3.81
CA GLY A 65 6.68 9.29 -3.40
C GLY A 65 8.16 9.59 -3.37
N ALA A 66 8.48 10.83 -3.01
CA ALA A 66 9.85 11.27 -2.79
C ALA A 66 10.28 10.96 -1.35
N VAL A 67 11.56 10.66 -1.18
CA VAL A 67 12.25 10.66 0.11
C VAL A 67 13.20 11.84 0.05
N ARG A 68 13.12 12.77 1.00
CA ARG A 68 14.11 13.85 1.09
C ARG A 68 15.15 13.47 2.14
N GLU A 69 16.39 13.81 1.83
CA GLU A 69 17.53 13.58 2.71
C GLU A 69 17.61 14.63 3.83
N ASP A 70 16.81 15.70 3.73
CA ASP A 70 16.75 16.76 4.75
C ASP A 70 16.20 16.29 6.09
N GLY A 71 15.54 15.13 6.15
CA GLY A 71 14.96 14.59 7.38
C GLY A 71 13.70 15.32 7.86
N PHE A 72 13.26 16.34 7.12
CA PHE A 72 12.12 17.19 7.50
C PHE A 72 10.87 16.88 6.68
N THR A 73 11.01 16.35 5.45
CA THR A 73 9.85 16.05 4.61
C THR A 73 10.03 14.78 3.80
N GLY A 74 9.05 13.89 3.80
CA GLY A 74 9.09 12.69 2.96
C GLY A 74 8.44 11.47 3.59
N LEU A 75 8.68 10.32 2.96
CA LEU A 75 8.22 9.01 3.42
C LEU A 75 9.30 8.32 4.27
N TYR A 76 8.96 7.88 5.50
CA TYR A 76 9.93 7.34 6.46
C TYR A 76 9.69 5.88 6.79
N ARG A 77 8.45 5.52 7.12
CA ARG A 77 7.98 4.20 7.50
C ARG A 77 7.23 3.55 6.36
N PHE A 78 7.43 2.25 6.22
CA PHE A 78 6.85 1.43 5.16
C PHE A 78 6.47 0.09 5.78
N ALA A 79 5.27 -0.39 5.46
CA ALA A 79 4.87 -1.76 5.75
C ALA A 79 4.11 -2.31 4.53
N LEU A 80 4.49 -3.51 4.07
CA LEU A 80 3.89 -4.15 2.90
C LEU A 80 3.25 -5.48 3.27
N ALA A 81 1.97 -5.64 2.94
CA ALA A 81 1.27 -6.92 3.02
C ALA A 81 0.50 -7.20 1.73
N GLY A 82 0.97 -8.21 0.99
CA GLY A 82 0.43 -8.50 -0.34
C GLY A 82 0.48 -7.27 -1.24
N ARG A 83 -0.68 -6.80 -1.69
CA ARG A 83 -0.81 -5.63 -2.57
C ARG A 83 -0.94 -4.29 -1.85
N PHE A 84 -1.03 -4.27 -0.52
CA PHE A 84 -1.26 -3.05 0.24
C PHE A 84 0.03 -2.56 0.85
N LEU A 85 0.35 -1.29 0.60
CA LEU A 85 1.49 -0.59 1.15
C LEU A 85 1.00 0.50 2.08
N ALA A 86 1.36 0.42 3.36
CA ALA A 86 1.21 1.51 4.30
C ALA A 86 2.48 2.36 4.32
N THR A 87 2.32 3.68 4.32
CA THR A 87 3.42 4.64 4.47
C THR A 87 3.02 5.75 5.41
N ASP A 88 3.98 6.26 6.17
CA ASP A 88 3.84 7.60 6.73
C ASP A 88 4.44 8.64 5.78
N LYS A 89 4.01 9.89 5.96
CA LYS A 89 4.60 11.06 5.33
C LYS A 89 4.71 12.13 6.39
N LEU A 90 5.93 12.55 6.68
CA LEU A 90 6.21 13.69 7.55
C LEU A 90 6.35 14.93 6.68
N VAL A 91 5.79 16.05 7.14
CA VAL A 91 5.97 17.38 6.57
C VAL A 91 6.24 18.33 7.72
N CYS A 92 7.51 18.71 7.89
CA CYS A 92 7.92 19.72 8.84
C CYS A 92 8.13 21.06 8.15
N LEU A 93 7.53 22.11 8.70
CA LEU A 93 7.96 23.48 8.44
C LEU A 93 9.19 23.75 9.32
N ARG A 94 10.24 24.31 8.73
CA ARG A 94 11.50 24.61 9.45
C ARG A 94 11.17 25.43 10.71
N ASP A 95 11.54 24.89 11.87
CA ASP A 95 11.42 25.51 13.21
C ASP A 95 9.99 25.79 13.72
N VAL A 96 8.95 25.18 13.14
CA VAL A 96 7.56 25.38 13.59
C VAL A 96 6.94 24.04 13.97
N ASP A 97 6.23 23.40 13.04
CA ASP A 97 5.45 22.20 13.32
C ASP A 97 5.70 21.13 12.27
N CYS A 98 5.63 19.88 12.72
CA CYS A 98 5.63 18.71 11.87
C CYS A 98 4.23 18.09 11.84
N THR A 99 3.68 17.91 10.65
CA THR A 99 2.47 17.09 10.45
C THR A 99 2.88 15.75 9.87
N ALA A 100 2.38 14.67 10.46
CA ALA A 100 2.46 13.34 9.86
C ALA A 100 1.11 12.94 9.27
N SER A 101 1.16 12.23 8.15
CA SER A 101 -0.02 11.58 7.57
C SER A 101 0.30 10.12 7.27
N LEU A 102 -0.65 9.24 7.57
CA LEU A 102 -0.58 7.83 7.21
C LEU A 102 -1.44 7.60 5.97
N GLU A 103 -0.92 6.86 5.00
CA GLU A 103 -1.65 6.39 3.83
C GLU A 103 -1.51 4.88 3.69
N VAL A 104 -2.61 4.20 3.34
CA VAL A 104 -2.58 2.82 2.83
C VAL A 104 -2.99 2.85 1.37
N ARG A 105 -2.10 2.36 0.50
CA ARG A 105 -2.28 2.33 -0.95
C ARG A 105 -2.44 0.90 -1.44
N ASP A 106 -3.49 0.68 -2.24
CA ASP A 106 -3.58 -0.53 -3.06
C ASP A 106 -2.65 -0.38 -4.27
N LEU A 107 -1.61 -1.20 -4.36
CA LEU A 107 -0.62 -1.16 -5.44
C LEU A 107 -1.19 -1.63 -6.79
N VAL A 108 -2.31 -2.35 -6.82
CA VAL A 108 -2.93 -2.80 -8.08
C VAL A 108 -3.71 -1.68 -8.75
N SER A 109 -4.50 -0.91 -7.99
CA SER A 109 -5.22 0.25 -8.51
C SER A 109 -4.38 1.53 -8.47
N GLY A 110 -3.46 1.63 -7.51
CA GLY A 110 -2.72 2.84 -7.16
C GLY A 110 -3.48 3.80 -6.26
N ARG A 111 -4.70 3.46 -5.86
CA ARG A 111 -5.56 4.32 -5.05
C ARG A 111 -5.17 4.24 -3.57
N VAL A 112 -5.26 5.36 -2.87
CA VAL A 112 -5.25 5.40 -1.41
C VAL A 112 -6.60 4.86 -0.94
N VAL A 113 -6.59 3.77 -0.18
CA VAL A 113 -7.80 3.11 0.32
C VAL A 113 -8.12 3.48 1.76
N ARG A 114 -7.10 3.91 2.52
CA ARG A 114 -7.23 4.44 3.88
C ARG A 114 -6.21 5.54 4.09
N SER A 115 -6.58 6.54 4.88
CA SER A 115 -5.65 7.57 5.33
C SER A 115 -6.05 8.05 6.71
N ALA A 116 -5.06 8.48 7.47
CA ALA A 116 -5.25 9.17 8.74
C ALA A 116 -4.33 10.38 8.78
N ARG A 117 -4.85 11.51 9.24
CA ARG A 117 -4.00 12.61 9.70
C ARG A 117 -3.52 12.28 11.10
N VAL A 118 -2.28 12.63 11.38
CA VAL A 118 -1.71 12.57 12.71
C VAL A 118 -1.55 14.02 13.14
N ASP A 119 -2.65 14.57 13.65
CA ASP A 119 -2.71 15.96 14.12
C ASP A 119 -1.97 16.10 15.46
N ASP A 120 -1.42 17.30 15.72
CA ASP A 120 -0.65 17.78 16.89
C ASP A 120 0.88 17.59 16.92
N ASP A 121 1.51 18.52 17.64
CA ASP A 121 2.95 18.76 17.84
C ASP A 121 3.79 17.48 17.91
N ALA A 122 4.68 17.34 16.93
CA ALA A 122 5.74 16.34 16.87
C ALA A 122 5.27 14.87 16.88
N ASN A 123 4.09 14.57 16.34
CA ASN A 123 3.62 13.20 16.22
C ASN A 123 4.38 12.40 15.14
N GLU A 124 5.41 11.65 15.55
CA GLU A 124 6.11 10.69 14.69
C GLU A 124 5.45 9.31 14.75
N ILE A 125 5.27 8.68 13.59
CA ILE A 125 4.95 7.26 13.51
C ILE A 125 6.25 6.46 13.72
N ARG A 126 6.29 5.70 14.81
CA ARG A 126 7.45 4.92 15.22
C ARG A 126 7.41 3.48 14.73
N ASP A 127 6.21 2.94 14.59
CA ASP A 127 5.99 1.56 14.18
C ASP A 127 4.71 1.45 13.32
N LEU A 128 4.69 0.50 12.38
CA LEU A 128 3.65 0.40 11.37
C LEU A 128 3.48 -1.04 10.88
N VAL A 129 2.26 -1.55 10.92
CA VAL A 129 1.89 -2.85 10.34
C VAL A 129 0.64 -2.72 9.48
N VAL A 130 0.53 -3.54 8.43
CA VAL A 130 -0.62 -3.56 7.51
C VAL A 130 -1.01 -4.99 7.19
N THR A 131 -2.30 -5.23 6.93
CA THR A 131 -2.82 -6.55 6.54
C THR A 131 -2.94 -6.71 5.02
N GLY A 132 -3.18 -7.95 4.58
CA GLY A 132 -3.51 -8.25 3.18
C GLY A 132 -4.85 -7.69 2.68
N LYS A 133 -5.65 -7.04 3.54
CA LYS A 133 -6.88 -6.30 3.18
C LYS A 133 -6.69 -4.77 3.30
N GLY A 134 -5.51 -4.33 3.71
CA GLY A 134 -5.14 -2.94 3.89
C GLY A 134 -5.66 -2.33 5.18
N GLU A 135 -6.07 -3.10 6.18
CA GLU A 135 -6.22 -2.57 7.54
C GLU A 135 -4.83 -2.29 8.11
N VAL A 136 -4.69 -1.27 8.96
CA VAL A 136 -3.40 -0.76 9.42
C VAL A 136 -3.42 -0.46 10.91
N ALA A 137 -2.31 -0.72 11.58
CA ALA A 137 -2.05 -0.29 12.95
C ALA A 137 -0.67 0.36 13.04
N TRP A 138 -0.53 1.30 13.97
CA TRP A 138 0.72 2.02 14.16
C TRP A 138 0.89 2.46 15.61
N ILE A 139 2.15 2.67 15.98
CA ILE A 139 2.51 3.36 17.22
C ILE A 139 2.91 4.78 16.84
N ARG A 140 2.25 5.77 17.46
CA ARG A 140 2.68 7.17 17.41
C ARG A 140 3.15 7.64 18.78
N SER A 141 3.96 8.68 18.77
CA SER A 141 4.36 9.41 19.97
C SER A 141 4.23 10.89 19.71
N ASN A 142 3.59 11.62 20.62
CA ASN A 142 3.88 13.05 20.80
C ASN A 142 4.88 13.20 21.96
N ASN A 143 5.15 14.44 22.37
CA ASN A 143 6.07 14.75 23.47
C ASN A 143 5.54 14.37 24.87
N VAL A 144 4.28 13.95 24.97
CA VAL A 144 3.60 13.70 26.25
C VAL A 144 3.30 12.22 26.44
N VAL A 145 2.82 11.57 25.38
CA VAL A 145 2.18 10.25 25.42
C VAL A 145 2.38 9.48 24.12
N GLN A 146 2.45 8.16 24.24
CA GLN A 146 2.48 7.24 23.11
C GLN A 146 1.14 6.54 22.99
N GLN A 147 0.74 6.24 21.77
CA GLN A 147 -0.54 5.60 21.49
C GLN A 147 -0.34 4.48 20.47
N VAL A 148 -1.04 3.38 20.71
CA VAL A 148 -1.25 2.33 19.71
C VAL A 148 -2.60 2.59 19.05
N LEU A 149 -2.61 2.77 17.74
CA LEU A 149 -3.83 3.05 16.98
C LEU A 149 -4.06 2.01 15.89
N LYS A 150 -5.31 1.90 15.46
CA LYS A 150 -5.70 1.11 14.29
C LYS A 150 -6.71 1.81 13.41
N LEU A 151 -6.80 1.35 12.16
CA LEU A 151 -7.78 1.77 11.19
C LEU A 151 -8.24 0.58 10.32
N ASP A 152 -9.38 0.00 10.69
CA ASP A 152 -9.96 -1.17 10.01
C ASP A 152 -10.74 -0.78 8.75
N ALA A 153 -11.43 0.36 8.78
CA ALA A 153 -12.27 0.89 7.72
C ALA A 153 -12.01 2.41 7.53
N PRO A 154 -12.48 3.04 6.45
CA PRO A 154 -12.42 4.49 6.31
C PRO A 154 -13.10 5.19 7.49
N GLY A 155 -12.43 6.17 8.10
CA GLY A 155 -12.93 6.87 9.28
C GLY A 155 -11.80 7.36 10.18
N PRO A 156 -12.14 7.86 11.40
CA PRO A 156 -11.14 8.20 12.39
C PRO A 156 -10.42 6.94 12.91
N PRO A 157 -9.12 7.03 13.25
CA PRO A 157 -8.41 5.96 13.95
C PRO A 157 -9.04 5.60 15.30
N VAL A 158 -8.88 4.34 15.70
CA VAL A 158 -9.26 3.85 17.03
C VAL A 158 -8.00 3.67 17.88
N VAL A 159 -7.96 4.27 19.06
CA VAL A 159 -6.89 4.06 20.06
C VAL A 159 -7.11 2.73 20.76
N LEU A 160 -6.09 1.88 20.78
CA LEU A 160 -6.08 0.57 21.43
C LEU A 160 -5.39 0.59 22.80
N ASP A 161 -4.35 1.42 22.93
CA ASP A 161 -3.59 1.59 24.16
C ASP A 161 -2.94 2.98 24.17
N GLU A 162 -2.69 3.50 25.37
CA GLU A 162 -2.12 4.81 25.60
C GLU A 162 -1.26 4.81 26.87
N GLY A 163 -0.02 5.29 26.77
CA GLY A 163 0.93 5.34 27.88
C GLY A 163 2.30 5.87 27.47
N ASN A 164 3.15 6.20 28.43
CA ASN A 164 4.49 6.74 28.17
C ASN A 164 5.57 5.65 28.07
N ASP A 165 5.14 4.40 28.26
CA ASP A 165 5.92 3.19 28.45
C ASP A 165 5.65 2.14 27.36
N ILE A 166 5.03 2.54 26.24
CA ILE A 166 4.83 1.71 25.05
C ILE A 166 6.16 1.61 24.29
N ALA A 167 6.67 0.39 24.13
CA ALA A 167 7.94 0.17 23.45
C ALA A 167 7.81 0.38 21.94
N PHE A 168 8.57 1.33 21.38
CA PHE A 168 8.70 1.46 19.92
C PHE A 168 9.36 0.23 19.32
N GLY A 169 8.98 -0.13 18.09
CA GLY A 169 9.49 -1.33 17.41
C GLY A 169 8.92 -2.64 17.96
N SER A 170 7.97 -2.59 18.89
CA SER A 170 7.32 -3.77 19.46
C SER A 170 6.03 -4.16 18.76
N LEU A 171 5.53 -3.34 17.81
CA LEU A 171 4.27 -3.63 17.12
C LEU A 171 4.47 -4.78 16.15
N ALA A 172 3.70 -5.84 16.35
CA ALA A 172 3.70 -6.99 15.49
C ALA A 172 2.27 -7.43 15.18
N LEU A 173 2.10 -8.14 14.07
CA LEU A 173 0.81 -8.67 13.62
C LEU A 173 0.95 -10.17 13.32
N ALA A 174 0.09 -10.98 13.92
CA ALA A 174 -0.08 -12.38 13.56
C ALA A 174 -1.55 -12.66 13.26
N GLY A 175 -1.88 -12.94 11.99
CA GLY A 175 -3.26 -13.04 11.54
C GLY A 175 -3.99 -11.69 11.71
N THR A 176 -5.02 -11.66 12.55
CA THR A 176 -5.75 -10.45 12.96
C THR A 176 -5.34 -9.94 14.33
N THR A 177 -4.44 -10.61 15.04
CA THR A 177 -4.05 -10.23 16.39
C THR A 177 -2.82 -9.33 16.35
N LEU A 178 -2.97 -8.13 16.91
CA LEU A 178 -1.88 -7.19 17.16
C LEU A 178 -1.21 -7.53 18.48
N TYR A 179 0.10 -7.35 18.51
CA TYR A 179 0.94 -7.49 19.70
C TYR A 179 1.78 -6.23 19.84
N TRP A 180 1.94 -5.74 21.06
CA TRP A 180 2.89 -4.68 21.41
C TRP A 180 3.34 -4.86 22.86
N THR A 181 4.34 -4.10 23.28
CA THR A 181 4.84 -4.13 24.66
C THR A 181 4.59 -2.79 25.35
N ARG A 182 4.13 -2.84 26.60
CA ARG A 182 3.95 -1.67 27.48
C ARG A 182 4.50 -1.98 28.88
N ALA A 183 5.42 -1.15 29.38
CA ALA A 183 6.19 -1.40 30.61
C ALA A 183 6.78 -2.82 30.68
N GLY A 184 7.30 -3.32 29.56
CA GLY A 184 7.85 -4.68 29.46
C GLY A 184 6.80 -5.81 29.47
N VAL A 185 5.50 -5.49 29.55
CA VAL A 185 4.41 -6.47 29.52
C VAL A 185 3.82 -6.53 28.12
N ALA A 186 3.67 -7.75 27.58
CA ALA A 186 3.00 -7.98 26.31
C ALA A 186 1.51 -7.59 26.40
N LYS A 187 1.04 -6.89 25.38
CA LYS A 187 -0.35 -6.47 25.19
C LYS A 187 -0.83 -6.98 23.85
N THR A 188 -2.15 -7.13 23.71
CA THR A 188 -2.78 -7.63 22.49
C THR A 188 -4.03 -6.84 22.13
N GLY A 189 -4.32 -6.79 20.83
CA GLY A 189 -5.52 -6.16 20.28
C GLY A 189 -5.93 -6.84 18.97
N GLN A 190 -7.03 -6.39 18.38
CA GLN A 190 -7.51 -6.93 17.09
C GLN A 190 -7.40 -5.88 15.98
N LEU A 191 -6.89 -6.31 14.82
CA LEU A 191 -6.85 -5.57 13.56
C LEU A 191 -7.70 -6.30 12.51
N GLY A 192 -8.65 -5.56 11.92
CA GLY A 192 -9.73 -6.08 11.11
C GLY A 192 -10.99 -6.38 11.94
N THR A 193 -12.11 -6.54 11.25
CA THR A 193 -13.29 -7.12 11.88
C THR A 193 -12.95 -8.54 12.28
N ALA A 194 -13.20 -8.87 13.55
CA ALA A 194 -13.38 -10.27 13.93
C ALA A 194 -14.51 -10.76 13.03
N HIS A 195 -14.17 -11.52 11.98
CA HIS A 195 -15.19 -12.14 11.14
C HIS A 195 -16.10 -12.89 12.10
N ASP A 196 -17.37 -12.50 12.11
CA ASP A 196 -18.43 -13.05 12.95
C ASP A 196 -18.27 -14.57 13.03
N SER A 197 -17.59 -15.04 14.08
CA SER A 197 -17.63 -16.44 14.48
C SER A 197 -19.03 -16.80 15.01
N ALA A 198 -19.94 -15.82 15.05
CA ALA A 198 -21.35 -15.94 15.36
C ALA A 198 -22.19 -16.60 14.24
N LEU A 199 -21.67 -16.79 13.02
CA LEU A 199 -22.43 -17.46 11.94
C LEU A 199 -22.35 -18.99 11.93
N LEU A 200 -21.57 -19.62 12.83
CA LEU A 200 -21.52 -21.08 12.98
C LEU A 200 -22.32 -21.61 14.19
N ALA A 201 -23.07 -20.76 14.88
CA ALA A 201 -24.03 -21.17 15.91
C ALA A 201 -25.47 -20.93 15.43
N ARG A 202 -25.84 -21.53 14.30
CA ARG A 202 -27.25 -21.78 13.99
C ARG A 202 -27.52 -23.28 14.21
N PRO A 203 -28.50 -23.63 15.05
CA PRO A 203 -28.84 -25.03 15.35
C PRO A 203 -29.34 -25.79 14.13
#